data_AF-A0A0K8UPE0-F1
#
_entry.id   AF-A0A0K8UPE0-F1
#
_cell.length_a   1.000
_cell.length_b   1.000
_cell.length_c   1.000
_cell.angle_alpha   90.00
_cell.angle_beta   90.00
_cell.angle_gamma   90.00
#
_symmetry.space_group_name_H-M   'P 1'
#
loop_
_entity.id
_entity.type
_entity.pdbx_description
1 polymer ?
#
loop_
_entity_poly.entity_id
_entity_poly.type
_entity_poly.pdbx_seq_one_letter_code
_entity_poly.pdbx_strand_id
1 'polypeptide(L)'
;MGLFAKVEAKVEKEPLVDAAKEPVGDAEQTNENGNSNSSQTKEWGYDLYPERKGETYKPKWSKILLGMEGRENIDKVKCERNVYWCVKNSPLVKLMMGALRSSGCPIDLRRHISCEVCDTSVTGGYDPVMNQIVVCQNMARNEGMVQGVLTHEMIHMFDYCNNELDFRNIDHLACTEIRAANLAHCSFLSAMMQGDASIFDIKQAHQNCVKTKALQSVLAVRNVTKLEAIEAVERVFPKCYADLEPIGRRIRRNSPDQHRAYMEGPMYGYDI
;
A
#
# COMPACT_ATOMS: atom_id res chain seq x y z
N MET A 1 47.08 44.07 -9.68
CA MET A 1 48.52 44.20 -9.30
C MET A 1 48.61 43.80 -7.83
N GLY A 2 48.86 42.52 -7.54
CA GLY A 2 50.16 42.04 -7.02
C GLY A 2 50.11 42.07 -5.48
N LEU A 3 50.44 41.06 -4.68
CA LEU A 3 51.39 39.97 -4.86
C LEU A 3 50.92 38.70 -4.13
N PHE A 4 51.26 37.57 -4.74
CA PHE A 4 51.27 36.24 -4.14
C PHE A 4 52.51 36.06 -3.26
N ALA A 5 52.36 35.37 -2.13
CA ALA A 5 53.43 34.60 -1.51
C ALA A 5 52.84 33.35 -0.83
N LYS A 6 52.98 32.21 -1.51
CA LYS A 6 52.83 30.86 -0.95
C LYS A 6 54.15 30.50 -0.28
N VAL A 7 54.10 29.93 0.92
CA VAL A 7 55.20 29.16 1.50
C VAL A 7 54.68 27.76 1.80
N GLU A 8 55.37 26.79 1.23
CA GLU A 8 55.13 25.35 1.34
C GLU A 8 55.78 24.80 2.62
N ALA A 9 55.13 23.83 3.25
CA ALA A 9 55.79 22.88 4.15
C ALA A 9 55.51 21.47 3.64
N LYS A 10 56.58 20.82 3.20
CA LYS A 10 56.70 19.40 2.83
C LYS A 10 56.84 18.55 4.10
N VAL A 11 56.64 17.24 3.95
CA VAL A 11 57.15 16.07 4.72
C VAL A 11 55.98 15.10 4.95
N GLU A 12 56.02 13.78 4.74
CA GLU A 12 56.81 12.79 3.98
C GLU A 12 55.91 11.53 3.98
N LYS A 13 56.11 10.60 3.04
CA LYS A 13 55.31 9.39 2.85
C LYS A 13 55.99 8.13 3.43
N GLU A 14 55.11 7.20 3.84
CA GLU A 14 55.21 5.71 3.82
C GLU A 14 56.04 4.98 4.91
N PRO A 15 55.85 3.65 5.18
CA PRO A 15 54.97 2.66 4.52
C PRO A 15 54.14 1.70 5.43
N LEU A 16 53.33 0.90 4.72
CA LEU A 16 52.67 -0.39 5.01
C LEU A 16 53.46 -1.41 5.86
N VAL A 17 52.74 -2.23 6.67
CA VAL A 17 53.24 -3.54 7.13
C VAL A 17 52.11 -4.58 7.08
N ASP A 18 52.27 -5.55 6.19
CA ASP A 18 51.61 -6.86 6.17
C ASP A 18 52.33 -7.84 7.12
N ALA A 19 51.58 -8.77 7.73
CA ALA A 19 52.15 -10.02 8.24
C ALA A 19 51.11 -11.16 8.16
N ALA A 20 51.42 -12.12 7.29
CA ALA A 20 50.66 -13.33 6.98
C ALA A 20 50.85 -14.46 8.02
N LYS A 21 49.89 -15.41 8.05
CA LYS A 21 50.12 -16.88 8.12
C LYS A 21 48.82 -17.71 8.05
N GLU A 22 48.75 -18.61 7.08
CA GLU A 22 47.99 -19.90 7.10
C GLU A 22 48.99 -21.06 7.39
N PRO A 23 48.66 -22.40 7.48
CA PRO A 23 47.42 -23.11 7.10
C PRO A 23 46.96 -24.39 7.91
N VAL A 24 45.83 -24.99 7.47
CA VAL A 24 45.26 -26.40 7.62
C VAL A 24 44.87 -26.89 9.04
N GLY A 25 43.79 -27.64 9.33
CA GLY A 25 42.61 -28.30 8.71
C GLY A 25 41.74 -28.84 9.87
N ASP A 26 40.42 -29.00 9.79
CA ASP A 26 39.72 -30.20 9.29
C ASP A 26 38.21 -29.92 9.18
N ALA A 27 37.58 -30.68 8.30
CA ALA A 27 36.18 -30.58 7.89
C ALA A 27 35.17 -31.00 8.98
N GLU A 28 34.09 -30.23 9.11
CA GLU A 28 32.78 -30.79 9.45
C GLU A 28 31.69 -30.05 8.67
N GLN A 29 31.11 -30.74 7.69
CA GLN A 29 29.98 -30.28 6.90
C GLN A 29 28.72 -30.28 7.76
N THR A 30 28.11 -29.11 7.97
CA THR A 30 26.68 -29.03 8.30
C THR A 30 26.01 -28.04 7.37
N ASN A 31 25.10 -28.58 6.54
CA ASN A 31 24.27 -27.87 5.58
C ASN A 31 23.47 -26.75 6.23
N GLU A 32 23.86 -25.49 6.03
CA GLU A 32 22.98 -24.35 6.20
C GLU A 32 22.33 -24.01 4.85
N ASN A 33 21.19 -24.64 4.60
CA ASN A 33 20.29 -24.18 3.55
C ASN A 33 18.91 -23.97 4.15
N GLY A 34 18.57 -22.69 4.37
CA GLY A 34 17.20 -22.23 4.50
C GLY A 34 16.88 -21.53 5.81
N ASN A 35 17.12 -20.21 5.89
CA ASN A 35 16.18 -19.31 6.60
C ASN A 35 16.33 -17.81 6.31
N SER A 36 16.55 -17.39 5.06
CA SER A 36 16.50 -15.96 4.71
C SER A 36 15.10 -15.48 4.24
N ASN A 37 14.22 -16.40 3.82
CA ASN A 37 12.91 -16.05 3.26
C ASN A 37 11.81 -15.78 4.32
N SER A 38 11.91 -16.33 5.54
CA SER A 38 10.82 -16.20 6.52
C SER A 38 10.71 -14.79 7.12
N SER A 39 11.82 -14.08 7.26
CA SER A 39 11.85 -12.70 7.79
C SER A 39 11.28 -11.69 6.79
N GLN A 40 11.66 -11.79 5.51
CA GLN A 40 11.19 -10.87 4.48
C GLN A 40 9.68 -11.01 4.21
N THR A 41 9.14 -12.23 4.26
CA THR A 41 7.70 -12.47 4.00
C THR A 41 6.76 -11.83 5.03
N LYS A 42 7.18 -11.68 6.29
CA LYS A 42 6.40 -11.00 7.34
C LYS A 42 6.44 -9.48 7.23
N GLU A 43 7.49 -8.94 6.61
CA GLU A 43 7.74 -7.50 6.55
C GLU A 43 6.78 -6.75 5.60
N TRP A 44 6.13 -7.49 4.71
CA TRP A 44 5.26 -6.99 3.65
C TRP A 44 3.82 -7.53 3.72
N GLY A 45 3.45 -8.23 4.79
CA GLY A 45 2.09 -8.79 4.95
C GLY A 45 1.70 -9.86 3.90
N TYR A 46 2.67 -10.50 3.24
CA TYR A 46 2.40 -11.53 2.23
C TYR A 46 1.76 -12.80 2.80
N ASP A 47 1.77 -12.97 4.12
CA ASP A 47 0.99 -14.00 4.81
C ASP A 47 -0.52 -13.86 4.62
N LEU A 48 -1.01 -12.67 4.27
CA LEU A 48 -2.42 -12.41 3.97
C LEU A 48 -2.83 -12.84 2.54
N TYR A 49 -1.86 -13.20 1.69
CA TYR A 49 -2.04 -13.55 0.27
C TYR A 49 -1.41 -14.92 -0.06
N PRO A 50 -2.09 -16.04 0.27
CA PRO A 50 -1.52 -17.39 0.12
C PRO A 50 -1.11 -17.74 -1.31
N GLU A 51 -1.87 -17.31 -2.32
CA GLU A 51 -1.60 -17.62 -3.73
C GLU A 51 -0.23 -17.10 -4.21
N ARG A 52 0.28 -16.02 -3.60
CA ARG A 52 1.58 -15.43 -3.94
C ARG A 52 2.77 -16.22 -3.44
N LYS A 53 2.56 -17.15 -2.51
CA LYS A 53 3.60 -18.09 -2.02
C LYS A 53 3.69 -19.37 -2.87
N GLY A 54 2.91 -19.47 -3.95
CA GLY A 54 2.78 -20.69 -4.74
C GLY A 54 1.85 -21.72 -4.10
N GLU A 55 1.14 -21.37 -3.03
CA GLU A 55 0.11 -22.21 -2.44
C GLU A 55 -1.18 -22.07 -3.25
N THR A 56 -1.53 -23.09 -4.03
CA THR A 56 -2.85 -23.16 -4.65
C THR A 56 -3.88 -23.37 -3.54
N TYR A 57 -4.83 -22.46 -3.37
CA TYR A 57 -5.93 -22.62 -2.42
C TYR A 57 -6.69 -23.93 -2.71
N LYS A 58 -6.72 -24.85 -1.74
CA LYS A 58 -7.44 -26.12 -1.84
C LYS A 58 -8.63 -26.11 -0.87
N PRO A 59 -9.87 -26.04 -1.38
CA PRO A 59 -11.04 -26.05 -0.52
C PRO A 59 -11.15 -27.37 0.25
N LYS A 60 -11.59 -27.30 1.51
CA LYS A 60 -11.76 -28.49 2.35
C LYS A 60 -13.05 -29.21 1.96
N TRP A 61 -12.97 -30.53 1.70
CA TRP A 61 -14.12 -31.36 1.31
C TRP A 61 -15.35 -31.20 2.21
N SER A 62 -15.15 -31.06 3.53
CA SER A 62 -16.24 -30.83 4.49
C SER A 62 -16.99 -29.51 4.26
N LYS A 63 -16.29 -28.46 3.84
CA LYS A 63 -16.87 -27.14 3.55
C LYS A 63 -17.46 -27.05 2.15
N ILE A 64 -16.95 -27.81 1.19
CA ILE A 64 -17.57 -27.97 -0.14
C ILE A 64 -18.94 -28.64 0.01
N LEU A 65 -19.03 -29.70 0.82
CA LEU A 65 -20.30 -30.40 1.08
C LEU A 65 -21.32 -29.49 1.78
N LEU A 66 -20.85 -28.56 2.62
CA LEU A 66 -21.67 -27.53 3.26
C LEU A 66 -21.99 -26.33 2.33
N GLY A 67 -21.50 -26.33 1.09
CA GLY A 67 -21.70 -25.24 0.12
C GLY A 67 -20.94 -23.94 0.43
N MET A 68 -19.98 -23.98 1.36
CA MET A 68 -19.21 -22.81 1.82
C MET A 68 -17.93 -22.55 1.02
N GLU A 69 -17.38 -23.55 0.35
CA GLU A 69 -16.17 -23.50 -0.50
C GLU A 69 -16.43 -24.23 -1.84
N GLY A 70 -15.59 -24.03 -2.86
CA GLY A 70 -15.74 -24.63 -4.21
C GLY A 70 -16.30 -23.70 -5.29
N ARG A 71 -16.41 -22.39 -5.01
CA ARG A 71 -16.88 -21.35 -5.96
C ARG A 71 -15.78 -20.40 -6.42
N GLU A 72 -14.52 -20.72 -6.15
CA GLU A 72 -13.38 -19.82 -6.29
C GLU A 72 -13.21 -19.33 -7.73
N ASN A 73 -13.36 -20.22 -8.72
CA ASN A 73 -13.30 -19.80 -10.13
C ASN A 73 -14.45 -18.86 -10.52
N ILE A 74 -15.64 -19.07 -9.97
CA ILE A 74 -16.81 -18.20 -10.23
C ILE A 74 -16.60 -16.84 -9.55
N ASP A 75 -16.10 -16.85 -8.32
CA ASP A 75 -15.85 -15.63 -7.56
C ASP A 75 -14.70 -14.83 -8.16
N LYS A 76 -13.68 -15.49 -8.73
CA LYS A 76 -12.63 -14.87 -9.54
C LYS A 76 -13.20 -14.13 -10.74
N VAL A 77 -14.02 -14.82 -11.56
CA VAL A 77 -14.64 -14.21 -12.75
C VAL A 77 -15.56 -13.04 -12.37
N LYS A 78 -16.30 -13.15 -11.26
CA LYS A 78 -17.10 -12.03 -10.73
C LYS A 78 -16.24 -10.86 -10.28
N CYS A 79 -15.13 -11.12 -9.59
CA CYS A 79 -14.17 -10.13 -9.18
C CYS A 79 -13.59 -9.39 -10.40
N GLU A 80 -13.09 -10.13 -11.40
CA GLU A 80 -12.54 -9.55 -12.64
C GLU A 80 -13.58 -8.73 -13.40
N ARG A 81 -14.84 -9.20 -13.45
CA ARG A 81 -15.95 -8.44 -14.04
C ARG A 81 -16.21 -7.13 -13.29
N ASN A 82 -16.22 -7.16 -11.95
CA ASN A 82 -16.42 -5.97 -11.13
C ASN A 82 -15.26 -4.98 -11.30
N VAL A 83 -14.01 -5.48 -11.33
CA VAL A 83 -12.82 -4.66 -11.61
C VAL A 83 -12.98 -3.96 -12.96
N TYR A 84 -13.31 -4.71 -14.01
CA TYR A 84 -13.53 -4.16 -15.34
C TYR A 84 -14.65 -3.11 -15.34
N TRP A 85 -15.76 -3.38 -14.64
CA TRP A 85 -16.86 -2.44 -14.51
C TRP A 85 -16.42 -1.14 -13.81
N CYS A 86 -15.66 -1.23 -12.71
CA CYS A 86 -15.15 -0.07 -11.99
C CYS A 86 -14.22 0.78 -12.88
N VAL A 87 -13.30 0.16 -13.61
CA VAL A 87 -12.41 0.87 -14.53
C VAL A 87 -13.18 1.58 -15.65
N LYS A 88 -14.26 0.99 -16.14
CA LYS A 88 -15.07 1.57 -17.22
C LYS A 88 -16.07 2.63 -16.74
N ASN A 89 -16.61 2.50 -15.54
CA ASN A 89 -17.78 3.28 -15.11
C ASN A 89 -17.54 4.16 -13.88
N SER A 90 -16.58 3.84 -13.01
CA SER A 90 -16.34 4.64 -11.80
C SER A 90 -15.52 5.88 -12.14
N PRO A 91 -16.03 7.11 -11.89
CA PRO A 91 -15.26 8.34 -12.10
C PRO A 91 -13.97 8.37 -11.28
N LEU A 92 -14.02 7.81 -10.06
CA LEU A 92 -12.89 7.81 -9.15
C LEU A 92 -11.77 6.89 -9.65
N VAL A 93 -12.11 5.66 -10.08
CA VAL A 93 -11.11 4.73 -10.63
C VAL A 93 -10.54 5.26 -11.94
N LYS A 94 -11.35 5.89 -12.80
CA LYS A 94 -10.86 6.56 -14.01
C LYS A 94 -9.89 7.69 -13.71
N LEU A 95 -10.20 8.52 -12.72
CA LEU A 95 -9.29 9.57 -12.25
C LEU A 95 -7.95 8.98 -11.81
N MET A 96 -7.97 7.94 -10.98
CA MET A 96 -6.75 7.27 -10.51
C MET A 96 -5.92 6.68 -11.67
N MET A 97 -6.58 6.04 -12.64
CA MET A 97 -5.92 5.52 -13.84
C MET A 97 -5.25 6.64 -14.67
N GLY A 98 -5.91 7.79 -14.82
CA GLY A 98 -5.37 8.96 -15.50
C GLY A 98 -4.20 9.60 -14.74
N ALA A 99 -4.32 9.72 -13.41
CA ALA A 99 -3.28 10.25 -12.55
C ALA A 99 -2.01 9.39 -12.63
N LEU A 100 -2.14 8.07 -12.45
CA LEU A 100 -1.03 7.12 -12.57
C LEU A 100 -0.38 7.13 -13.95
N ARG A 101 -1.17 7.20 -15.03
CA ARG A 101 -0.65 7.35 -16.40
C ARG A 101 0.18 8.63 -16.55
N SER A 102 -0.33 9.75 -16.03
CA SER A 102 0.31 11.06 -16.14
C SER A 102 1.57 11.17 -15.28
N SER A 103 1.63 10.40 -14.18
CA SER A 103 2.80 10.20 -13.33
C SER A 103 3.87 9.27 -13.92
N GLY A 104 3.63 8.66 -15.09
CA GLY A 104 4.58 7.73 -15.73
C GLY A 104 4.46 6.27 -15.28
N CYS A 105 3.41 5.92 -14.52
CA CYS A 105 3.12 4.55 -14.08
C CYS A 105 1.78 4.04 -14.61
N PRO A 106 1.60 3.89 -15.93
CA PRO A 106 0.33 3.44 -16.50
C PRO A 106 -0.04 2.03 -16.03
N ILE A 107 -1.28 1.88 -15.55
CA ILE A 107 -1.83 0.58 -15.15
C ILE A 107 -2.33 -0.18 -16.39
N ASP A 108 -1.79 -1.37 -16.60
CA ASP A 108 -2.41 -2.44 -17.38
C ASP A 108 -3.19 -3.38 -16.45
N LEU A 109 -4.49 -3.59 -16.71
CA LEU A 109 -5.37 -4.38 -15.85
C LEU A 109 -4.94 -5.84 -15.70
N ARG A 110 -4.40 -6.45 -16.75
CA ARG A 110 -3.99 -7.87 -16.73
C ARG A 110 -2.67 -8.05 -15.99
N ARG A 111 -1.80 -7.03 -15.99
CA ARG A 111 -0.49 -7.09 -15.35
C ARG A 111 -0.50 -6.59 -13.91
N HIS A 112 -1.32 -5.58 -13.60
CA HIS A 112 -1.24 -4.83 -12.34
C HIS A 112 -2.44 -5.09 -11.42
N ILE A 113 -3.47 -5.83 -11.83
CA ILE A 113 -4.60 -6.19 -10.96
C ILE A 113 -4.80 -7.70 -10.97
N SER A 114 -4.91 -8.29 -9.78
CA SER A 114 -5.10 -9.72 -9.58
C SER A 114 -6.28 -9.97 -8.64
N CYS A 115 -7.18 -10.87 -9.02
CA CYS A 115 -8.23 -11.38 -8.15
C CYS A 115 -7.77 -12.71 -7.53
N GLU A 116 -7.62 -12.73 -6.20
CA GLU A 116 -7.04 -13.84 -5.44
C GLU A 116 -7.90 -14.14 -4.20
N VAL A 117 -7.77 -15.35 -3.66
CA VAL A 117 -8.29 -15.69 -2.34
C VAL A 117 -7.35 -15.16 -1.26
N CYS A 118 -7.86 -14.33 -0.36
CA CYS A 118 -7.09 -13.76 0.76
C CYS A 118 -7.62 -14.23 2.12
N ASP A 119 -6.90 -13.87 3.18
CA ASP A 119 -7.42 -13.95 4.54
C ASP A 119 -8.73 -13.14 4.70
N THR A 120 -9.61 -13.59 5.60
CA THR A 120 -10.93 -12.97 5.84
C THR A 120 -10.87 -11.60 6.54
N SER A 121 -9.71 -11.19 7.03
CA SER A 121 -9.49 -9.88 7.67
C SER A 121 -9.22 -8.75 6.68
N VAL A 122 -8.92 -9.05 5.41
CA VAL A 122 -8.55 -8.07 4.38
C VAL A 122 -9.45 -8.12 3.15
N THR A 123 -9.53 -6.99 2.43
CA THR A 123 -10.32 -6.88 1.19
C THR A 123 -9.48 -6.70 -0.06
N GLY A 124 -8.21 -6.36 0.10
CA GLY A 124 -7.23 -6.18 -0.96
C GLY A 124 -5.91 -5.65 -0.39
N GLY A 125 -4.94 -5.41 -1.27
CA GLY A 125 -3.64 -4.83 -0.92
C GLY A 125 -2.79 -4.50 -2.13
N TYR A 126 -1.80 -3.63 -1.95
CA TYR A 126 -0.81 -3.27 -2.96
C TYR A 126 0.53 -3.96 -2.70
N ASP A 127 1.08 -4.56 -3.75
CA ASP A 127 2.39 -5.19 -3.78
C ASP A 127 3.38 -4.32 -4.54
N PRO A 128 4.33 -3.66 -3.85
CA PRO A 128 5.33 -2.85 -4.52
C PRO A 128 6.42 -3.67 -5.23
N VAL A 129 6.64 -4.93 -4.84
CA VAL A 129 7.65 -5.80 -5.47
C VAL A 129 7.18 -6.27 -6.85
N MET A 130 5.93 -6.75 -6.93
CA MET A 130 5.34 -7.16 -8.21
C MET A 130 4.64 -6.02 -8.96
N ASN A 131 4.53 -4.85 -8.32
CA ASN A 131 3.73 -3.71 -8.73
C ASN A 131 2.29 -4.12 -9.07
N GLN A 132 1.59 -4.76 -8.11
CA GLN A 132 0.27 -5.35 -8.32
C GLN A 132 -0.71 -5.04 -7.19
N ILE A 133 -1.93 -4.69 -7.58
CA ILE A 133 -3.10 -4.59 -6.70
C ILE A 133 -3.77 -5.96 -6.62
N VAL A 134 -3.96 -6.47 -5.40
CA VAL A 134 -4.80 -7.64 -5.12
C VAL A 134 -6.19 -7.18 -4.74
N VAL A 135 -7.19 -7.79 -5.36
CA VAL A 135 -8.59 -7.70 -4.94
C VAL A 135 -8.99 -9.05 -4.39
N CYS A 136 -9.35 -9.11 -3.11
CA CYS A 136 -9.67 -10.37 -2.44
C CYS A 136 -11.05 -10.85 -2.86
N GLN A 137 -11.11 -11.81 -3.78
CA GLN A 137 -12.35 -12.25 -4.44
C GLN A 137 -13.38 -12.84 -3.46
N ASN A 138 -12.91 -13.44 -2.37
CA ASN A 138 -13.73 -13.99 -1.30
C ASN A 138 -14.37 -12.90 -0.42
N MET A 139 -13.86 -11.67 -0.45
CA MET A 139 -14.24 -10.57 0.44
C MET A 139 -14.91 -9.41 -0.32
N ALA A 140 -14.32 -8.94 -1.41
CA ALA A 140 -14.82 -7.83 -2.25
C ALA A 140 -15.88 -8.30 -3.26
N ARG A 141 -17.05 -8.70 -2.76
CA ARG A 141 -18.10 -9.37 -3.55
C ARG A 141 -18.97 -8.50 -4.47
N ASN A 142 -18.89 -7.18 -4.38
CA ASN A 142 -19.71 -6.27 -5.19
C ASN A 142 -18.90 -5.08 -5.73
N GLU A 143 -19.46 -4.39 -6.73
CA GLU A 143 -18.82 -3.27 -7.43
C GLU A 143 -18.39 -2.14 -6.49
N GLY A 144 -19.20 -1.82 -5.48
CA GLY A 144 -18.87 -0.76 -4.51
C GLY A 144 -17.68 -1.11 -3.62
N MET A 145 -17.57 -2.36 -3.18
CA MET A 145 -16.41 -2.84 -2.42
C MET A 145 -15.15 -2.88 -3.31
N VAL A 146 -15.27 -3.40 -4.54
CA VAL A 146 -14.16 -3.42 -5.50
C VAL A 146 -13.70 -2.01 -5.84
N GLN A 147 -14.61 -1.06 -6.04
CA GLN A 147 -14.26 0.35 -6.23
C GLN A 147 -13.45 0.89 -5.03
N GLY A 148 -13.89 0.61 -3.80
CA GLY A 148 -13.21 1.03 -2.58
C GLY A 148 -11.79 0.50 -2.50
N VAL A 149 -11.63 -0.82 -2.71
CA VAL A 149 -10.32 -1.49 -2.75
C VAL A 149 -9.45 -0.88 -3.83
N LEU A 150 -9.92 -0.84 -5.09
CA LEU A 150 -9.13 -0.27 -6.19
C LEU A 150 -8.69 1.17 -5.92
N THR A 151 -9.58 2.00 -5.39
CA THR A 151 -9.23 3.40 -5.07
C THR A 151 -8.16 3.46 -3.98
N HIS A 152 -8.31 2.67 -2.92
CA HIS A 152 -7.36 2.62 -1.82
C HIS A 152 -5.98 2.13 -2.28
N GLU A 153 -5.93 0.99 -2.99
CA GLU A 153 -4.66 0.42 -3.45
C GLU A 153 -4.01 1.23 -4.58
N MET A 154 -4.79 1.92 -5.42
CA MET A 154 -4.24 2.85 -6.41
C MET A 154 -3.60 4.08 -5.76
N ILE A 155 -4.01 4.48 -4.55
CA ILE A 155 -3.32 5.55 -3.80
C ILE A 155 -1.95 5.04 -3.36
N HIS A 156 -1.85 3.83 -2.80
CA HIS A 156 -0.55 3.25 -2.47
C HIS A 156 0.36 3.13 -3.70
N MET A 157 -0.18 2.69 -4.84
CA MET A 157 0.56 2.63 -6.10
C MET A 157 0.99 4.02 -6.58
N PHE A 158 0.13 5.04 -6.47
CA PHE A 158 0.45 6.42 -6.83
C PHE A 158 1.54 6.99 -5.93
N ASP A 159 1.47 6.73 -4.63
CA ASP A 159 2.44 7.16 -3.63
C ASP A 159 3.81 6.55 -3.89
N TYR A 160 3.84 5.26 -4.22
CA TYR A 160 5.06 4.54 -4.59
C TYR A 160 5.64 5.02 -5.92
N CYS A 161 4.79 5.39 -6.89
CA CYS A 161 5.22 5.90 -8.19
C CYS A 161 5.82 7.31 -8.11
N ASN A 162 5.16 8.23 -7.39
CA ASN A 162 5.52 9.64 -7.36
C ASN A 162 6.58 9.99 -6.30
N ASN A 163 6.79 9.13 -5.30
CA ASN A 163 7.65 9.43 -4.17
C ASN A 163 8.67 8.31 -3.94
N GLU A 164 9.78 8.65 -3.30
CA GLU A 164 10.78 7.67 -2.82
C GLU A 164 10.25 6.95 -1.57
N LEU A 165 9.20 6.15 -1.75
CA LEU A 165 8.48 5.49 -0.67
C LEU A 165 9.19 4.19 -0.23
N ASP A 166 9.91 4.24 0.89
CA ASP A 166 10.38 3.03 1.58
C ASP A 166 9.32 2.53 2.59
N PHE A 167 8.59 1.47 2.24
CA PHE A 167 7.62 0.83 3.13
C PHE A 167 8.22 0.24 4.42
N ARG A 168 9.57 0.11 4.49
CA ARG A 168 10.29 -0.27 5.71
C ARG A 168 10.43 0.85 6.70
N ASN A 169 10.30 2.08 6.24
CA ASN A 169 10.17 3.22 7.11
C ASN A 169 8.71 3.32 7.60
N ILE A 170 8.50 3.17 8.91
CA ILE A 170 7.17 3.22 9.53
C ILE A 170 6.45 4.55 9.25
N ASP A 171 7.19 5.65 9.11
CA ASP A 171 6.61 6.96 8.83
C ASP A 171 6.08 7.05 7.39
N HIS A 172 6.78 6.42 6.44
CA HIS A 172 6.35 6.34 5.04
C HIS A 172 5.12 5.46 4.92
N LEU A 173 5.13 4.29 5.55
CA LEU A 173 3.98 3.39 5.62
C LEU A 173 2.77 4.09 6.25
N ALA A 174 2.94 4.69 7.43
CA ALA A 174 1.87 5.42 8.10
C ALA A 174 1.31 6.57 7.23
N CYS A 175 2.18 7.28 6.52
CA CYS A 175 1.75 8.39 5.65
C CYS A 175 0.86 7.92 4.49
N THR A 176 1.27 6.86 3.78
CA THR A 176 0.47 6.35 2.66
C THR A 176 -0.86 5.74 3.14
N GLU A 177 -0.87 5.08 4.30
CA GLU A 177 -2.08 4.57 4.94
C GLU A 177 -3.05 5.68 5.36
N ILE A 178 -2.52 6.81 5.86
CA ILE A 178 -3.33 8.00 6.18
C ILE A 178 -3.96 8.57 4.91
N ARG A 179 -3.20 8.70 3.81
CA ARG A 179 -3.72 9.21 2.54
C ARG A 179 -4.79 8.28 1.97
N ALA A 180 -4.53 6.98 1.95
CA ALA A 180 -5.46 5.97 1.46
C ALA A 180 -6.75 5.92 2.30
N ALA A 181 -6.66 6.00 3.63
CA ALA A 181 -7.83 6.06 4.51
C ALA A 181 -8.62 7.38 4.36
N ASN A 182 -7.93 8.52 4.22
CA ASN A 182 -8.51 9.86 4.05
C ASN A 182 -9.30 10.00 2.74
N LEU A 183 -8.81 9.39 1.66
CA LEU A 183 -9.38 9.58 0.33
C LEU A 183 -10.33 8.46 -0.12
N ALA A 184 -10.16 7.22 0.38
CA ALA A 184 -10.95 6.06 -0.09
C ALA A 184 -11.92 5.48 0.95
N HIS A 185 -11.61 5.49 2.24
CA HIS A 185 -12.36 4.71 3.25
C HIS A 185 -13.23 5.53 4.19
N CYS A 186 -12.74 6.66 4.67
CA CYS A 186 -13.46 7.49 5.63
C CYS A 186 -14.41 8.44 4.88
N SER A 187 -15.70 8.09 4.86
CA SER A 187 -16.73 9.02 4.38
C SER A 187 -17.39 9.76 5.54
N PHE A 188 -17.79 11.01 5.29
CA PHE A 188 -18.51 11.85 6.25
C PHE A 188 -19.75 11.17 6.87
N LEU A 189 -20.47 10.34 6.11
CA LEU A 189 -21.65 9.62 6.60
C LEU A 189 -21.28 8.46 7.54
N SER A 190 -20.14 7.81 7.32
CA SER A 190 -19.64 6.76 8.23
C SER A 190 -19.27 7.34 9.60
N ALA A 191 -18.79 8.59 9.65
CA ALA A 191 -18.50 9.31 10.89
C ALA A 191 -19.78 9.67 11.69
N MET A 192 -20.90 9.97 11.01
CA MET A 192 -22.20 10.16 11.67
C MET A 192 -22.83 8.85 12.15
N MET A 193 -22.70 7.75 11.40
CA MET A 193 -23.32 6.46 11.75
C MET A 193 -22.60 5.70 12.88
N GLN A 194 -21.37 6.07 13.23
CA GLN A 194 -20.61 5.49 14.35
C GLN A 194 -20.95 6.14 15.71
N GLY A 195 -21.91 7.07 15.76
CA GLY A 195 -22.49 7.57 17.03
C GLY A 195 -21.70 8.66 17.75
N ASP A 196 -20.54 9.08 17.25
CA ASP A 196 -19.64 10.04 17.94
C ASP A 196 -19.75 11.50 17.45
N ALA A 197 -20.62 11.82 16.49
CA ALA A 197 -20.62 13.15 15.87
C ALA A 197 -21.88 13.98 16.17
N SER A 198 -21.71 15.02 16.99
CA SER A 198 -22.50 16.25 16.88
C SER A 198 -22.23 16.91 15.52
N ILE A 199 -23.16 17.71 14.98
CA ILE A 199 -22.97 18.48 13.73
C ILE A 199 -21.70 19.35 13.78
N PHE A 200 -21.24 19.70 14.99
CA PHE A 200 -20.03 20.48 15.25
C PHE A 200 -18.72 19.66 15.25
N ASP A 201 -18.76 18.33 15.29
CA ASP A 201 -17.58 17.49 15.53
C ASP A 201 -17.16 16.59 14.34
N ILE A 202 -17.75 16.85 13.17
CA ILE A 202 -17.62 15.92 12.03
C ILE A 202 -16.20 15.91 11.45
N LYS A 203 -15.50 17.05 11.52
CA LYS A 203 -14.09 17.13 11.13
C LYS A 203 -13.22 16.25 12.03
N GLN A 204 -13.47 16.26 13.33
CA GLN A 204 -12.73 15.45 14.30
C GLN A 204 -13.08 13.97 14.15
N ALA A 205 -14.36 13.65 13.93
CA ALA A 205 -14.80 12.28 13.67
C ALA A 205 -14.15 11.69 12.39
N HIS A 206 -14.00 12.49 11.32
CA HIS A 206 -13.27 12.05 10.13
C HIS A 206 -11.78 11.81 10.42
N GLN A 207 -11.12 12.73 11.13
CA GLN A 207 -9.72 12.55 11.52
C GLN A 207 -9.53 11.29 12.38
N ASN A 208 -10.43 11.03 13.32
CA ASN A 208 -10.40 9.84 14.17
C ASN A 208 -10.57 8.55 13.34
N CYS A 209 -11.48 8.56 12.35
CA CYS A 209 -11.62 7.45 11.40
C CYS A 209 -10.31 7.18 10.65
N VAL A 210 -9.67 8.23 10.11
CA VAL A 210 -8.43 8.09 9.34
C VAL A 210 -7.30 7.58 10.22
N LYS A 211 -7.12 8.13 11.42
CA LYS A 211 -6.10 7.67 12.38
C LYS A 211 -6.31 6.20 12.76
N THR A 212 -7.55 5.82 13.07
CA THR A 212 -7.88 4.45 13.45
C THR A 212 -7.59 3.47 12.31
N LYS A 213 -7.96 3.83 11.08
CA LYS A 213 -7.72 2.98 9.90
C LYS A 213 -6.25 2.85 9.58
N ALA A 214 -5.51 3.96 9.56
CA ALA A 214 -4.07 3.92 9.33
C ALA A 214 -3.33 3.10 10.39
N LEU A 215 -3.69 3.26 11.66
CA LEU A 215 -3.12 2.46 12.75
C LEU A 215 -3.38 0.96 12.55
N GLN A 216 -4.60 0.58 12.15
CA GLN A 216 -4.94 -0.81 11.87
C GLN A 216 -4.09 -1.39 10.73
N SER A 217 -3.93 -0.65 9.64
CA SER A 217 -3.11 -1.10 8.51
C SER A 217 -1.63 -1.25 8.88
N VAL A 218 -1.05 -0.27 9.58
CA VAL A 218 0.35 -0.32 10.03
C VAL A 218 0.60 -1.55 10.90
N LEU A 219 -0.29 -1.84 11.85
CA LEU A 219 -0.18 -3.00 12.73
C LEU A 219 -0.40 -4.34 12.03
N ALA A 220 -1.15 -4.36 10.92
CA ALA A 220 -1.37 -5.56 10.13
C ALA A 220 -0.15 -5.93 9.28
N VAL A 221 0.60 -4.94 8.79
CA VAL A 221 1.74 -5.15 7.90
C VAL A 221 3.07 -5.26 8.66
N ARG A 222 3.22 -4.54 9.78
CA ARG A 222 4.49 -4.44 10.51
C ARG A 222 4.41 -5.07 11.89
N ASN A 223 5.48 -5.78 12.25
CA ASN A 223 5.70 -6.27 13.60
C ASN A 223 6.25 -5.15 14.50
N VAL A 224 5.43 -4.13 14.76
CA VAL A 224 5.73 -2.97 15.60
C VAL A 224 4.80 -2.94 16.80
N THR A 225 5.21 -2.25 17.86
CA THR A 225 4.34 -2.09 19.02
C THR A 225 3.18 -1.14 18.70
N LYS A 226 2.04 -1.32 19.38
CA LYS A 226 0.91 -0.39 19.22
C LYS A 226 1.29 1.06 19.53
N LEU A 227 2.16 1.28 20.52
CA LEU A 227 2.61 2.62 20.89
C LEU A 227 3.43 3.26 19.77
N GLU A 228 4.40 2.52 19.23
CA GLU A 228 5.24 2.96 18.12
C GLU A 228 4.41 3.30 16.87
N ALA A 229 3.42 2.47 16.54
CA ALA A 229 2.51 2.74 15.42
C ALA A 229 1.64 4.00 15.66
N ILE A 230 1.16 4.23 16.88
CA ILE A 230 0.43 5.46 17.24
C ILE A 230 1.34 6.68 17.07
N GLU A 231 2.56 6.62 17.60
CA GLU A 231 3.52 7.73 17.51
C GLU A 231 3.90 8.05 16.06
N ALA A 232 4.12 7.03 15.21
CA ALA A 232 4.38 7.22 13.80
C ALA A 232 3.19 7.89 13.09
N VAL A 233 1.96 7.37 13.29
CA VAL A 233 0.74 7.94 12.71
C VAL A 233 0.58 9.39 13.13
N GLU A 234 0.65 9.72 14.43
CA GLU A 234 0.50 11.09 14.92
C GLU A 234 1.58 12.04 14.39
N ARG A 235 2.82 11.57 14.26
CA ARG A 235 3.96 12.36 13.76
C ARG A 235 3.74 12.82 12.33
N VAL A 236 3.28 11.94 11.45
CA VAL A 236 3.11 12.26 10.02
C VAL A 236 1.70 12.78 9.68
N PHE A 237 0.73 12.63 10.59
CA PHE A 237 -0.68 12.97 10.35
C PHE A 237 -0.91 14.37 9.80
N PRO A 238 -0.34 15.47 10.34
CA PRO A 238 -0.65 16.82 9.87
C PRO A 238 -0.31 17.02 8.39
N LYS A 239 0.81 16.43 7.94
CA LYS A 239 1.26 16.51 6.54
C LYS A 239 0.40 15.62 5.65
N CYS A 240 0.31 14.34 5.98
CA CYS A 240 -0.30 13.33 5.11
C CYS A 240 -1.83 13.44 5.04
N TYR A 241 -2.48 13.95 6.09
CA TYR A 241 -3.92 14.20 6.09
C TYR A 241 -4.32 15.44 5.27
N ALA A 242 -3.42 16.43 5.17
CA ALA A 242 -3.63 17.65 4.40
C ALA A 242 -3.44 17.42 2.90
N ASP A 243 -2.62 16.45 2.53
CA ASP A 243 -2.42 16.01 1.15
C ASP A 243 -3.69 15.31 0.62
N LEU A 244 -4.19 15.81 -0.51
CA LEU A 244 -5.38 15.29 -1.18
C LEU A 244 -5.07 14.73 -2.57
N GLU A 245 -3.83 14.73 -3.01
CA GLU A 245 -3.46 14.12 -4.29
C GLU A 245 -3.66 12.59 -4.25
N PRO A 246 -4.05 11.97 -5.37
CA PRO A 246 -4.37 12.59 -6.66
C PRO A 246 -5.85 13.00 -6.82
N ILE A 247 -6.72 12.73 -5.83
CA ILE A 247 -8.17 12.95 -5.97
C ILE A 247 -8.55 14.44 -5.86
N GLY A 248 -7.76 15.22 -5.14
CA GLY A 248 -7.94 16.65 -4.91
C GLY A 248 -9.05 17.01 -3.90
N ARG A 249 -9.84 16.02 -3.44
CA ARG A 249 -10.96 16.23 -2.51
C ARG A 249 -11.30 14.99 -1.71
N ARG A 250 -11.91 15.21 -0.53
CA ARG A 250 -12.51 14.14 0.29
C ARG A 250 -13.92 13.84 -0.25
N ILE A 251 -14.18 12.59 -0.60
CA ILE A 251 -15.42 12.18 -1.26
C ILE A 251 -16.54 11.95 -0.24
N ARG A 252 -17.65 12.69 -0.36
CA ARG A 252 -18.85 12.42 0.42
C ARG A 252 -19.65 11.27 -0.20
N ARG A 253 -20.20 10.38 0.63
CA ARG A 253 -21.17 9.37 0.15
C ARG A 253 -22.42 10.04 -0.40
N ASN A 254 -23.00 9.44 -1.44
CA ASN A 254 -24.22 9.91 -2.10
C ASN A 254 -24.14 11.39 -2.54
N SER A 255 -22.98 11.80 -3.07
CA SER A 255 -22.76 13.14 -3.60
C SER A 255 -22.16 13.07 -5.02
N PRO A 256 -22.22 14.16 -5.79
CA PRO A 256 -21.55 14.24 -7.09
C PRO A 256 -20.03 14.39 -6.98
N ASP A 257 -19.43 14.29 -5.79
CA ASP A 257 -18.01 14.64 -5.59
C ASP A 257 -17.06 13.74 -6.38
N GLN A 258 -17.40 12.47 -6.60
CA GLN A 258 -16.58 11.59 -7.46
C GLN A 258 -16.53 12.10 -8.90
N HIS A 259 -17.67 12.55 -9.44
CA HIS A 259 -17.73 13.11 -10.78
C HIS A 259 -16.98 14.44 -10.85
N ARG A 260 -17.12 15.30 -9.83
CA ARG A 260 -16.38 16.57 -9.77
C ARG A 260 -14.86 16.33 -9.71
N ALA A 261 -14.40 15.41 -8.87
CA ALA A 261 -12.98 15.03 -8.80
C ALA A 261 -12.46 14.59 -10.17
N TYR A 262 -13.22 13.74 -10.86
CA TYR A 262 -12.87 13.32 -12.21
C TYR A 262 -12.78 14.51 -13.17
N MET A 263 -13.78 15.39 -13.21
CA MET A 263 -13.76 16.57 -14.10
C MET A 263 -12.63 17.57 -13.77
N GLU A 264 -12.14 17.58 -12.53
CA GLU A 264 -11.04 18.44 -12.09
C GLU A 264 -9.66 17.82 -12.35
N GLY A 265 -9.58 16.53 -12.68
CA GLY A 265 -8.32 15.85 -13.01
C GLY A 265 -7.39 16.61 -13.97
N PRO A 266 -7.87 17.27 -15.05
CA PRO A 266 -7.01 18.02 -15.95
C PRO A 266 -6.38 19.25 -15.29
N MET A 267 -6.98 19.80 -14.22
CA MET A 267 -6.41 20.90 -13.45
C MET A 267 -5.16 20.48 -12.67
N TYR A 268 -5.03 19.17 -12.38
CA TYR A 268 -3.84 18.56 -11.78
C TYR A 268 -2.85 18.03 -12.85
N GLY A 269 -3.11 18.30 -14.13
CA GLY A 269 -2.28 17.83 -15.24
C GLY A 269 -2.52 16.37 -15.63
N TYR A 270 -3.63 15.77 -15.19
CA TYR A 270 -3.95 14.39 -15.55
C TYR A 270 -4.64 14.30 -16.91
N ASP A 271 -4.19 13.36 -17.73
CA ASP A 271 -4.83 12.94 -18.97
C ASP A 271 -5.91 11.89 -18.67
N ILE A 272 -7.19 12.25 -18.79
CA ILE A 272 -8.36 11.47 -18.32
C ILE A 272 -9.46 11.29 -19.36
#